data_AF-G3U6D3-F1
#
_entry.id   AF-G3U6D3-F1
#
_cell.length_a   1.000
_cell.length_b   1.000
_cell.length_c   1.000
_cell.angle_alpha   90.00
_cell.angle_beta   90.00
_cell.angle_gamma   90.00
#
_symmetry.space_group_name_H-M   'P 1'
#
loop_
_entity.id
_entity.type
_entity.pdbx_description
1 polymer ?
#
loop_
_entity_poly.entity_id
_entity_poly.type
_entity_poly.pdbx_seq_one_letter_code
_entity_poly.pdbx_strand_id
1 'polypeptide(L)'
;FRPYNDFFERTILCNSLVWSCAVTGRPGLTYQEALESEKKARQNLQSFPEPLIIPVLYLTSLTHRSRLHEICDDIFAYVKDRYFVEETVEVIRNNGARLQCRILEVLPPSHQNGFANGHDSNVDGETIIISDSDDSETQNSSFQNGGKKKNAIDPLLFKYKVQPTKKELYESAIVKATQISRRKHLFSRDKLKLFLKQHCEPQDGVIKIKASSLSTYKIEEQDFSYFFPDDPPTFIFSPASRRRGRPPKRILISQEESIVNKQTVTGYRNKTAKERDRLLKQEEMKSLASEKAKLKREKADATNSIKKQQGDKEREKLREEKRKYMEHLKQWSKPRE
;
A
#
# COMPACT_ATOMS: atom_id res chain seq x y z
N PHE A 1 -29.07 15.79 -41.83
CA PHE A 1 -27.73 15.13 -41.89
C PHE A 1 -26.75 15.98 -41.09
N ARG A 2 -25.85 15.37 -40.30
CA ARG A 2 -24.75 16.15 -39.67
C ARG A 2 -23.69 16.48 -40.73
N PRO A 3 -23.00 17.63 -40.65
CA PRO A 3 -21.91 17.99 -41.56
C PRO A 3 -20.79 16.94 -41.55
N TYR A 4 -20.17 16.69 -42.70
CA TYR A 4 -19.02 15.77 -42.81
C TYR A 4 -17.85 16.22 -41.92
N ASN A 5 -17.61 17.53 -41.80
CA ASN A 5 -16.57 18.08 -40.95
C ASN A 5 -16.77 17.70 -39.47
N ASP A 6 -17.99 17.81 -38.93
CA ASP A 6 -18.30 17.39 -37.56
C ASP A 6 -17.98 15.91 -37.31
N PHE A 7 -18.27 15.04 -38.29
CA PHE A 7 -17.96 13.62 -38.19
C PHE A 7 -16.45 13.38 -38.19
N PHE A 8 -15.71 14.07 -39.07
CA PHE A 8 -14.26 13.95 -39.19
C PHE A 8 -13.55 14.46 -37.92
N GLU A 9 -13.92 15.63 -37.41
CA GLU A 9 -13.40 16.20 -36.17
C GLU A 9 -13.67 15.28 -34.98
N ARG A 10 -14.88 14.71 -34.89
CA ARG A 10 -15.24 13.78 -33.82
C ARG A 10 -14.44 12.47 -33.90
N THR A 11 -14.15 12.00 -35.11
CA THR A 11 -13.31 10.82 -35.33
C THR A 11 -11.87 11.08 -34.90
N ILE A 12 -11.30 12.23 -35.25
CA ILE A 12 -9.96 12.65 -34.78
C ILE A 12 -9.94 12.73 -33.26
N LEU A 13 -10.93 13.39 -32.67
CA LEU A 13 -11.03 13.54 -31.22
C LEU A 13 -11.09 12.19 -30.50
N CYS A 14 -11.93 11.25 -30.97
CA CYS A 14 -12.05 9.92 -30.38
C CYS A 14 -10.75 9.11 -30.44
N ASN A 15 -9.94 9.32 -31.48
CA ASN A 15 -8.65 8.63 -31.67
C ASN A 15 -7.46 9.39 -31.08
N SER A 16 -7.65 10.62 -30.62
CA SER A 16 -6.59 11.42 -29.98
C SER A 16 -6.39 10.99 -28.53
N LEU A 17 -5.15 11.10 -28.03
CA LEU A 17 -4.77 10.72 -26.65
C LEU A 17 -5.10 11.81 -25.61
N VAL A 18 -6.19 12.56 -25.82
CA VAL A 18 -6.60 13.65 -24.92
C VAL A 18 -7.56 13.18 -23.83
N TRP A 19 -8.04 11.94 -23.91
CA TRP A 19 -9.00 11.41 -22.95
C TRP A 19 -8.31 10.94 -21.68
N SER A 20 -9.09 10.94 -20.61
CA SER A 20 -8.70 10.38 -19.33
C SER A 20 -9.82 9.52 -18.79
N CYS A 21 -9.46 8.46 -18.07
CA CYS A 21 -10.44 7.60 -17.41
C CYS A 21 -11.08 8.36 -16.23
N ALA A 22 -12.39 8.54 -16.21
CA ALA A 22 -13.06 9.27 -15.13
C ALA A 22 -12.87 8.60 -13.75
N VAL A 23 -12.79 7.26 -13.73
CA VAL A 23 -12.65 6.48 -12.49
C VAL A 23 -11.19 6.51 -11.99
N THR A 24 -10.23 6.05 -12.81
CA THR A 24 -8.81 5.97 -12.39
C THR A 24 -8.08 7.31 -12.46
N GLY A 25 -8.53 8.24 -13.30
CA GLY A 25 -7.85 9.52 -13.59
C GLY A 25 -6.62 9.36 -14.48
N ARG A 26 -6.41 8.17 -15.07
CA ARG A 26 -5.30 7.93 -16.00
C ARG A 26 -5.48 8.80 -17.26
N PRO A 27 -4.55 9.72 -17.56
CA PRO A 27 -4.61 10.54 -18.77
C PRO A 27 -3.95 9.84 -19.96
N GLY A 28 -4.01 10.46 -21.13
CA GLY A 28 -3.27 10.00 -22.30
C GLY A 28 -3.92 8.79 -22.97
N LEU A 29 -5.25 8.73 -22.98
CA LEU A 29 -6.03 7.63 -23.55
C LEU A 29 -6.82 8.13 -24.76
N THR A 30 -7.12 7.23 -25.68
CA THR A 30 -8.20 7.42 -26.66
C THR A 30 -9.56 7.28 -25.98
N TYR A 31 -10.63 7.68 -26.67
CA TYR A 31 -11.99 7.54 -26.15
C TYR A 31 -12.32 6.08 -25.79
N GLN A 32 -11.99 5.15 -26.68
CA GLN A 32 -12.24 3.73 -26.48
C GLN A 32 -11.43 3.16 -25.31
N GLU A 33 -10.14 3.50 -25.22
CA GLU A 33 -9.29 3.07 -24.10
C GLU A 33 -9.75 3.66 -22.76
N ALA A 34 -10.24 4.90 -22.74
CA ALA A 34 -10.82 5.50 -21.55
C ALA A 34 -12.05 4.72 -21.08
N LEU A 35 -12.98 4.39 -21.99
CA LEU A 35 -14.16 3.57 -21.68
C LEU A 35 -13.79 2.17 -21.15
N GLU A 36 -12.82 1.49 -21.78
CA GLU A 36 -12.35 0.19 -21.33
C GLU A 36 -11.67 0.27 -19.96
N SER A 37 -10.86 1.31 -19.76
CA SER A 37 -10.24 1.59 -18.47
C SER A 37 -11.28 1.86 -17.38
N GLU A 38 -12.34 2.58 -17.69
CA GLU A 38 -13.45 2.82 -16.75
C GLU A 38 -14.20 1.53 -16.43
N LYS A 39 -14.54 0.73 -17.44
CA LYS A 39 -15.23 -0.56 -17.26
C LYS A 39 -14.41 -1.48 -16.36
N LYS A 40 -13.10 -1.60 -16.63
CA LYS A 40 -12.18 -2.40 -15.81
C LYS A 40 -12.09 -1.87 -14.38
N ALA A 41 -12.02 -0.55 -14.20
CA ALA A 41 -11.98 0.07 -12.89
C ALA A 41 -13.27 -0.17 -12.08
N ARG A 42 -14.45 -0.07 -12.71
CA ARG A 42 -15.75 -0.37 -12.05
C ARG A 42 -15.85 -1.84 -11.64
N GLN A 43 -15.43 -2.77 -12.50
CA GLN A 43 -15.38 -4.20 -12.15
C GLN A 43 -14.43 -4.46 -10.97
N ASN A 44 -13.29 -3.77 -10.95
CA ASN A 44 -12.32 -3.90 -9.88
C ASN A 44 -12.90 -3.44 -8.53
N LEU A 45 -13.63 -2.32 -8.53
CA LEU A 45 -14.34 -1.78 -7.36
C LEU A 45 -15.48 -2.69 -6.89
N GLN A 46 -16.27 -3.26 -7.81
CA GLN A 46 -17.34 -4.21 -7.46
C GLN A 46 -16.79 -5.48 -6.79
N SER A 47 -15.56 -5.87 -7.10
CA SER A 47 -14.89 -7.02 -6.48
C SER A 47 -14.16 -6.70 -5.17
N PHE A 48 -14.32 -5.48 -4.64
CA PHE A 48 -13.71 -5.09 -3.37
C PHE A 48 -14.40 -5.83 -2.21
N PRO A 49 -13.64 -6.45 -1.28
CA PRO A 49 -14.22 -7.24 -0.20
C PRO A 49 -15.03 -6.36 0.76
N GLU A 50 -16.33 -6.61 0.84
CA GLU A 50 -17.28 -5.91 1.70
C GLU A 50 -16.84 -5.84 3.18
N PRO A 51 -16.32 -6.92 3.80
CA PRO A 51 -15.85 -6.88 5.19
C PRO A 51 -14.70 -5.90 5.44
N LEU A 52 -13.97 -5.48 4.40
CA LEU A 52 -12.87 -4.52 4.53
C LEU A 52 -13.31 -3.07 4.31
N ILE A 53 -14.52 -2.81 3.81
CA ILE A 53 -14.99 -1.45 3.49
C ILE A 53 -14.96 -0.58 4.75
N ILE A 54 -15.66 -1.02 5.80
CA ILE A 54 -15.77 -0.24 7.04
C ILE A 54 -14.43 -0.12 7.75
N PRO A 55 -13.65 -1.21 7.97
CA PRO A 55 -12.32 -1.08 8.58
C PRO A 55 -11.37 -0.16 7.80
N VAL A 56 -11.36 -0.22 6.47
CA VAL A 56 -10.51 0.67 5.65
C VAL A 56 -10.93 2.13 5.77
N LEU A 57 -12.23 2.41 5.73
CA LEU A 57 -12.73 3.78 5.89
C LEU A 57 -12.43 4.29 7.30
N TYR A 58 -12.67 3.49 8.34
CA TYR A 58 -12.33 3.86 9.71
C TYR A 58 -10.83 4.13 9.86
N LEU A 59 -9.95 3.26 9.35
CA LEU A 59 -8.50 3.51 9.37
C LEU A 59 -8.13 4.80 8.63
N THR A 60 -8.86 5.15 7.56
CA THR A 60 -8.66 6.40 6.83
C THR A 60 -8.94 7.62 7.70
N SER A 61 -9.96 7.58 8.56
CA SER A 61 -10.29 8.71 9.46
C SER A 61 -9.20 8.98 10.50
N LEU A 62 -8.42 7.96 10.85
CA LEU A 62 -7.27 8.05 11.76
C LEU A 62 -6.00 8.57 11.06
N THR A 63 -5.96 8.58 9.73
CA THR A 63 -4.79 9.07 8.98
C THR A 63 -4.85 10.57 8.76
N HIS A 64 -3.68 11.23 8.84
CA HIS A 64 -3.54 12.66 8.54
C HIS A 64 -2.47 12.87 7.48
N ARG A 65 -2.77 12.45 6.24
CA ARG A 65 -1.88 12.59 5.08
C ARG A 65 -2.47 13.51 4.01
N SER A 66 -1.59 14.18 3.27
CA SER A 66 -1.98 15.11 2.20
C SER A 66 -2.15 14.44 0.83
N ARG A 67 -1.65 13.20 0.67
CA ARG A 67 -1.61 12.49 -0.61
C ARG A 67 -2.23 11.11 -0.51
N LEU A 68 -2.98 10.74 -1.55
CA LEU A 68 -3.79 9.52 -1.54
C LEU A 68 -2.92 8.25 -1.46
N HIS A 69 -1.73 8.29 -2.06
CA HIS A 69 -0.81 7.15 -2.02
C HIS A 69 -0.24 6.91 -0.62
N GLU A 70 -0.01 7.96 0.18
CA GLU A 70 0.50 7.82 1.54
C GLU A 70 -0.52 7.11 2.43
N ILE A 71 -1.80 7.52 2.34
CA ILE A 71 -2.91 6.84 3.03
C ILE A 71 -3.05 5.40 2.56
N CYS A 72 -3.00 5.19 1.24
CA CYS A 72 -3.08 3.85 0.66
C CYS A 72 -1.97 2.94 1.20
N ASP A 73 -0.75 3.47 1.35
CA ASP A 73 0.40 2.70 1.83
C ASP A 73 0.27 2.39 3.33
N ASP A 74 -0.13 3.37 4.14
CA ASP A 74 -0.37 3.23 5.59
C ASP A 74 -1.45 2.17 5.86
N ILE A 75 -2.61 2.29 5.21
CA ILE A 75 -3.72 1.35 5.37
C ILE A 75 -3.35 -0.04 4.83
N PHE A 76 -2.70 -0.11 3.67
CA PHE A 76 -2.29 -1.39 3.11
C PHE A 76 -1.30 -2.12 4.05
N ALA A 77 -0.36 -1.39 4.65
CA ALA A 77 0.59 -1.94 5.60
C ALA A 77 -0.09 -2.46 6.88
N TYR A 78 -1.16 -1.81 7.34
CA TYR A 78 -1.92 -2.26 8.50
C TYR A 78 -2.78 -3.49 8.20
N VAL A 79 -3.53 -3.44 7.09
CA VAL A 79 -4.52 -4.45 6.70
C VAL A 79 -3.84 -5.73 6.21
N LYS A 80 -2.69 -5.67 5.52
CA LYS A 80 -2.08 -6.84 4.87
C LYS A 80 -1.87 -8.05 5.79
N ASP A 81 -1.55 -7.82 7.07
CA ASP A 81 -1.19 -8.85 8.05
C ASP A 81 -2.27 -9.09 9.11
N ARG A 82 -3.38 -8.34 9.06
CA ARG A 82 -4.51 -8.44 10.00
C ARG A 82 -5.76 -8.86 9.27
N TYR A 83 -6.48 -9.85 9.78
CA TYR A 83 -7.72 -10.32 9.17
C TYR A 83 -8.94 -9.85 9.96
N PHE A 84 -10.02 -9.53 9.26
CA PHE A 84 -11.18 -8.87 9.86
C PHE A 84 -12.37 -9.83 9.98
N VAL A 85 -13.28 -9.53 10.91
CA VAL A 85 -14.52 -10.29 11.10
C VAL A 85 -15.35 -10.28 9.80
N GLU A 86 -15.99 -11.40 9.50
CA GLU A 86 -16.69 -11.72 8.25
C GLU A 86 -15.85 -11.81 6.98
N GLU A 87 -14.53 -11.60 7.06
CA GLU A 87 -13.62 -11.77 5.94
C GLU A 87 -13.49 -13.24 5.53
N THR A 88 -13.49 -13.48 4.22
CA THR A 88 -13.26 -14.81 3.62
C THR A 88 -11.77 -15.03 3.35
N VAL A 89 -11.21 -16.06 3.95
CA VAL A 89 -9.77 -16.39 3.93
C VAL A 89 -9.52 -17.86 3.59
N GLU A 90 -8.29 -18.17 3.16
CA GLU A 90 -7.81 -19.54 2.97
C GLU A 90 -7.02 -19.98 4.19
N VAL A 91 -7.45 -21.09 4.80
CA VAL A 91 -6.83 -21.68 5.98
C VAL A 91 -6.12 -22.98 5.58
N ILE A 92 -4.86 -23.11 5.97
CA ILE A 92 -4.06 -24.32 5.77
C ILE A 92 -4.27 -25.24 6.98
N ARG A 93 -4.88 -26.41 6.75
CA ARG A 93 -5.02 -27.45 7.76
C ARG A 93 -3.70 -28.19 7.99
N ASN A 94 -3.62 -28.95 9.09
CA ASN A 94 -2.45 -29.74 9.45
C ASN A 94 -2.07 -30.78 8.38
N ASN A 95 -3.04 -31.23 7.57
CA ASN A 95 -2.83 -32.13 6.44
C ASN A 95 -2.36 -31.43 5.14
N GLY A 96 -2.05 -30.14 5.19
CA GLY A 96 -1.64 -29.33 4.04
C GLY A 96 -2.77 -28.88 3.12
N ALA A 97 -4.01 -29.34 3.35
CA ALA A 97 -5.16 -28.94 2.54
C ALA A 97 -5.55 -27.47 2.82
N ARG A 98 -5.91 -26.74 1.76
CA ARG A 98 -6.42 -25.38 1.84
C ARG A 98 -7.93 -25.37 1.86
N LEU A 99 -8.50 -24.72 2.87
CA LEU A 99 -9.94 -24.61 3.04
C LEU A 99 -10.34 -23.13 3.04
N GLN A 100 -11.44 -22.83 2.34
CA GLN A 100 -12.04 -21.50 2.41
C GLN A 100 -12.88 -21.39 3.69
N CYS A 101 -12.55 -20.43 4.52
CA CYS A 101 -13.25 -20.14 5.77
C CYS A 101 -13.64 -18.66 5.85
N ARG A 102 -14.66 -18.36 6.65
CA ARG A 102 -15.06 -17.02 7.07
C ARG A 102 -14.57 -16.79 8.49
N ILE A 103 -14.05 -15.60 8.79
CA ILE A 103 -13.62 -15.24 10.14
C ILE A 103 -14.85 -14.83 10.94
N LEU A 104 -15.08 -15.50 12.06
CA LEU A 104 -16.17 -15.17 12.98
C LEU A 104 -15.71 -14.20 14.06
N GLU A 105 -14.48 -14.38 14.56
CA GLU A 105 -13.98 -13.65 15.70
C GLU A 105 -12.45 -13.56 15.65
N VAL A 106 -11.91 -12.43 16.10
CA VAL A 106 -10.48 -12.21 16.30
C VAL A 106 -10.23 -12.29 17.80
N LEU A 107 -9.32 -13.16 18.21
CA LEU A 107 -8.97 -13.39 19.61
C LEU A 107 -7.61 -12.75 19.89
N PRO A 108 -7.54 -11.74 20.80
CA PRO A 108 -6.28 -11.14 21.18
C PRO A 108 -5.39 -12.17 21.90
N PRO A 109 -4.06 -12.02 21.83
CA PRO A 109 -3.18 -12.85 22.64
C PRO A 109 -3.52 -12.67 24.13
N SER A 110 -3.66 -13.78 24.85
CA SER A 110 -3.84 -13.76 26.30
C SER A 110 -2.67 -12.99 26.90
N HIS A 111 -2.95 -11.85 27.54
CA HIS A 111 -1.93 -11.09 28.26
C HIS A 111 -1.37 -11.97 29.38
N GLN A 112 -0.24 -12.64 29.16
CA GLN A 112 0.64 -13.01 30.27
C GLN A 112 1.34 -11.73 30.73
N ASN A 113 0.59 -10.88 31.42
CA ASN A 113 1.19 -9.90 32.31
C ASN A 113 1.63 -10.67 33.56
N GLY A 114 2.94 -10.68 33.81
CA GLY A 114 3.50 -11.18 35.06
C GLY A 114 2.99 -10.38 36.26
N PHE A 115 2.65 -11.13 37.31
CA PHE A 115 2.52 -10.77 38.73
C PHE A 115 1.67 -9.55 39.13
N ALA A 116 0.47 -9.81 39.67
CA ALA A 116 -0.07 -9.16 40.87
C ALA A 116 -1.33 -9.88 41.42
N ASN A 117 -1.17 -10.54 42.57
CA ASN A 117 -2.10 -10.69 43.70
C ASN A 117 -3.54 -11.20 43.45
N GLY A 118 -3.73 -12.50 43.68
CA GLY A 118 -4.96 -13.07 44.24
C GLY A 118 -4.56 -13.97 45.42
N HIS A 119 -4.75 -13.44 46.62
CA HIS A 119 -4.45 -14.06 47.91
C HIS A 119 -5.50 -15.14 48.23
N ASP A 120 -5.15 -16.42 48.11
CA ASP A 120 -5.83 -17.50 48.82
C ASP A 120 -4.97 -17.92 50.01
N SER A 121 -5.39 -17.47 51.19
CA SER A 121 -4.84 -17.89 52.48
C SER A 121 -5.27 -19.32 52.78
N ASN A 122 -4.31 -20.23 52.97
CA ASN A 122 -4.44 -21.27 54.00
C ASN A 122 -3.09 -21.94 54.34
N VAL A 123 -2.65 -21.65 55.57
CA VAL A 123 -1.99 -22.52 56.55
C VAL A 123 -0.50 -22.92 56.38
N ASP A 124 0.21 -22.62 57.48
CA ASP A 124 1.43 -23.17 58.07
C ASP A 124 2.82 -22.85 57.49
N GLY A 125 3.63 -22.21 58.35
CA GLY A 125 5.07 -22.46 58.40
C GLY A 125 5.95 -21.22 58.41
N GLU A 126 6.42 -20.86 59.61
CA GLU A 126 7.52 -19.96 59.94
C GLU A 126 8.65 -19.84 58.90
N THR A 127 9.12 -18.62 58.64
CA THR A 127 10.43 -18.09 59.08
C THR A 127 10.71 -16.77 58.36
N ILE A 128 10.75 -15.68 59.13
CA ILE A 128 11.29 -14.39 58.69
C ILE A 128 12.82 -14.49 58.83
N ILE A 129 13.55 -14.59 57.72
CA ILE A 129 15.00 -14.36 57.70
C ILE A 129 15.23 -13.00 57.05
N ILE A 130 15.44 -11.99 57.90
CA ILE A 130 16.04 -10.72 57.53
C ILE A 130 17.55 -10.98 57.49
N SER A 131 18.12 -11.10 56.29
CA SER A 131 19.57 -10.99 56.11
C SER A 131 19.86 -9.66 55.44
N ASP A 132 20.31 -8.74 56.28
CA ASP A 132 21.10 -7.55 55.99
C ASP A 132 22.35 -7.95 55.19
N SER A 133 22.44 -7.49 53.94
CA SER A 133 23.71 -7.46 53.21
C SER A 133 23.65 -6.41 52.11
N ASP A 134 24.30 -5.30 52.42
CA ASP A 134 24.81 -4.26 51.54
C ASP A 134 25.63 -4.85 50.39
N ASP A 135 25.21 -4.61 49.14
CA ASP A 135 26.17 -4.45 48.04
C ASP A 135 25.58 -3.55 46.94
N SER A 136 26.43 -2.64 46.50
CA SER A 136 26.09 -1.48 45.68
C SER A 136 26.26 -1.79 44.20
N GLU A 137 25.16 -1.92 43.46
CA GLU A 137 25.18 -1.87 41.99
C GLU A 137 24.17 -0.83 41.50
N THR A 138 24.73 0.33 41.15
CA THR A 138 24.08 1.44 40.45
C THR A 138 23.37 0.96 39.17
N GLN A 139 22.04 0.92 39.20
CA GLN A 139 21.21 0.98 37.99
C GLN A 139 20.33 2.22 38.05
N ASN A 140 20.80 3.23 37.33
CA ASN A 140 20.13 4.47 37.07
C ASN A 140 18.93 4.21 36.13
N SER A 141 17.80 3.77 36.68
CA SER A 141 16.53 3.83 35.97
C SER A 141 15.69 4.95 36.56
N SER A 142 15.90 6.13 35.99
CA SER A 142 15.00 7.27 36.15
C SER A 142 13.58 6.85 35.79
N PHE A 143 12.75 6.68 36.82
CA PHE A 143 11.31 6.59 36.71
C PHE A 143 10.78 7.91 36.13
N GLN A 144 10.62 7.95 34.81
CA GLN A 144 9.69 8.89 34.18
C GLN A 144 8.35 8.18 33.96
N ASN A 145 7.44 8.44 34.89
CA ASN A 145 6.00 8.37 34.63
C ASN A 145 5.67 9.23 33.41
N GLY A 146 5.28 8.60 32.31
CA GLY A 146 4.86 9.27 31.09
C GLY A 146 4.31 8.29 30.07
N GLY A 147 2.98 8.11 30.06
CA GLY A 147 2.19 7.49 29.00
C GLY A 147 2.76 6.22 28.36
N LYS A 148 2.39 5.04 28.89
CA LYS A 148 2.59 3.77 28.20
C LYS A 148 1.90 3.83 26.84
N LYS A 149 2.63 4.20 25.78
CA LYS A 149 2.30 3.80 24.42
C LYS A 149 2.34 2.28 24.44
N LYS A 150 1.18 1.63 24.59
CA LYS A 150 1.08 0.19 24.34
C LYS A 150 1.57 -0.01 22.92
N ASN A 151 2.72 -0.66 22.77
CA ASN A 151 3.25 -0.99 21.45
C ASN A 151 2.18 -1.82 20.73
N ALA A 152 1.89 -1.48 19.47
CA ALA A 152 0.92 -2.22 18.67
C ALA A 152 1.25 -3.72 18.72
N ILE A 153 0.24 -4.54 19.03
CA ILE A 153 0.42 -5.98 19.19
C ILE A 153 0.83 -6.56 17.84
N ASP A 154 1.81 -7.46 17.84
CA ASP A 154 2.25 -8.16 16.63
C ASP A 154 1.06 -8.94 16.03
N PRO A 155 0.68 -8.69 14.76
CA PRO A 155 -0.41 -9.38 14.08
C PRO A 155 -0.33 -10.91 14.16
N LEU A 156 0.88 -11.47 14.26
CA LEU A 156 1.09 -12.92 14.32
C LEU A 156 0.66 -13.56 15.65
N LEU A 157 0.51 -12.76 16.71
CA LEU A 157 0.10 -13.23 18.04
C LEU A 157 -1.43 -13.45 18.15
N PHE A 158 -2.21 -12.92 17.20
CA PHE A 158 -3.65 -13.09 17.19
C PHE A 158 -4.04 -14.51 16.76
N LYS A 159 -5.12 -15.00 17.38
CA LYS A 159 -5.81 -16.23 16.97
C LYS A 159 -7.14 -15.86 16.34
N TYR A 160 -7.66 -16.70 15.46
CA TYR A 160 -8.88 -16.44 14.73
C TYR A 160 -9.84 -17.62 14.85
N LYS A 161 -11.08 -17.34 15.21
CA LYS A 161 -12.17 -18.31 15.11
C LYS A 161 -12.71 -18.27 13.69
N VAL A 162 -12.60 -19.39 12.98
CA VAL A 162 -12.95 -19.49 11.56
C VAL A 162 -14.02 -20.56 11.34
N GLN A 163 -14.92 -20.30 10.40
CA GLN A 163 -15.96 -21.23 9.98
C GLN A 163 -15.78 -21.60 8.50
N PRO A 164 -15.70 -22.89 8.14
CA PRO A 164 -15.64 -23.30 6.74
C PRO A 164 -16.87 -22.85 5.96
N THR A 165 -16.68 -22.39 4.73
CA THR A 165 -17.80 -21.97 3.86
C THR A 165 -18.56 -23.17 3.27
N LYS A 166 -17.92 -24.35 3.21
CA LYS A 166 -18.55 -25.58 2.72
C LYS A 166 -19.41 -26.21 3.82
N LYS A 167 -20.71 -26.37 3.54
CA LYS A 167 -21.76 -26.83 4.48
C LYS A 167 -21.51 -28.20 5.12
N GLU A 168 -20.60 -29.00 4.59
CA GLU A 168 -20.27 -30.32 5.15
C GLU A 168 -19.38 -30.24 6.41
N LEU A 169 -18.83 -29.05 6.73
CA LEU A 169 -17.86 -28.84 7.80
C LEU A 169 -18.25 -27.61 8.64
N TYR A 170 -19.38 -27.65 9.35
CA TYR A 170 -19.85 -26.50 10.15
C TYR A 170 -19.07 -26.25 11.45
N GLU A 171 -18.18 -27.16 11.83
CA GLU A 171 -17.43 -26.99 13.07
C GLU A 171 -16.43 -25.83 12.94
N SER A 172 -16.62 -24.81 13.77
CA SER A 172 -15.70 -23.68 13.85
C SER A 172 -14.39 -24.12 14.48
N ALA A 173 -13.26 -23.66 13.95
CA ALA A 173 -11.94 -23.96 14.48
C ALA A 173 -11.22 -22.67 14.89
N ILE A 174 -10.33 -22.79 15.88
CA ILE A 174 -9.40 -21.71 16.22
C ILE A 174 -8.07 -21.97 15.52
N VAL A 175 -7.59 -20.99 14.76
CA VAL A 175 -6.36 -21.09 13.99
C VAL A 175 -5.43 -19.91 14.27
N LYS A 176 -4.14 -20.12 14.07
CA LYS A 176 -3.12 -19.06 14.19
C LYS A 176 -3.09 -18.20 12.94
N ALA A 177 -2.66 -16.94 13.06
CA ALA A 177 -2.47 -16.03 11.92
C ALA A 177 -1.62 -16.66 10.79
N THR A 178 -0.58 -17.44 11.13
CA THR A 178 0.31 -18.11 10.16
C THR A 178 -0.36 -19.17 9.30
N GLN A 179 -1.51 -19.69 9.72
CA GLN A 179 -2.29 -20.68 8.97
C GLN A 179 -3.27 -20.04 8.00
N ILE A 180 -3.44 -18.72 8.07
CA ILE A 180 -4.42 -17.96 7.29
C ILE A 180 -3.70 -17.23 6.16
N SER A 181 -4.35 -17.16 5.00
CA SER A 181 -3.88 -16.33 3.89
C SER A 181 -5.06 -15.75 3.12
N ARG A 182 -4.90 -14.53 2.60
CA ARG A 182 -5.88 -13.95 1.69
C ARG A 182 -5.72 -14.55 0.31
N ARG A 183 -6.85 -14.69 -0.39
CA ARG A 183 -6.84 -14.99 -1.82
C ARG A 183 -6.00 -13.97 -2.57
N LYS A 184 -5.15 -14.47 -3.48
CA LYS A 184 -4.34 -13.60 -4.34
C LYS A 184 -5.25 -12.63 -5.09
N HIS A 185 -4.81 -11.37 -5.17
CA HIS A 185 -5.52 -10.28 -5.86
C HIS A 185 -6.88 -9.86 -5.25
N LEU A 186 -7.31 -10.42 -4.12
CA LEU A 186 -8.54 -9.98 -3.44
C LEU A 186 -8.40 -8.54 -2.95
N PHE A 187 -7.33 -8.26 -2.21
CA PHE A 187 -6.97 -6.95 -1.68
C PHE A 187 -5.58 -6.53 -2.19
N SER A 188 -5.54 -5.55 -3.09
CA SER A 188 -4.30 -5.03 -3.68
C SER A 188 -4.20 -3.52 -3.50
N ARG A 189 -2.99 -2.95 -3.59
CA ARG A 189 -2.79 -1.50 -3.53
C ARG A 189 -3.60 -0.75 -4.57
N ASP A 190 -3.69 -1.28 -5.79
CA ASP A 190 -4.48 -0.65 -6.85
C ASP A 190 -5.98 -0.63 -6.55
N LYS A 191 -6.51 -1.73 -5.99
CA LYS A 191 -7.91 -1.81 -5.54
C LYS A 191 -8.18 -0.83 -4.41
N LEU A 192 -7.33 -0.83 -3.38
CA LEU A 192 -7.44 0.09 -2.25
C LEU A 192 -7.36 1.55 -2.69
N LYS A 193 -6.39 1.90 -3.54
CA LYS A 193 -6.24 3.25 -4.09
C LYS A 193 -7.48 3.70 -4.85
N LEU A 194 -8.06 2.81 -5.66
CA LEU A 194 -9.26 3.12 -6.41
C LEU A 194 -10.48 3.31 -5.49
N PHE A 195 -10.61 2.45 -4.49
CA PHE A 195 -11.64 2.55 -3.45
C PHE A 195 -11.52 3.87 -2.66
N LEU A 196 -10.33 4.19 -2.16
CA LEU A 196 -10.09 5.46 -1.46
C LEU A 196 -10.37 6.67 -2.34
N LYS A 197 -10.05 6.62 -3.64
CA LYS A 197 -10.39 7.70 -4.58
C LYS A 197 -11.91 7.92 -4.72
N GLN A 198 -12.70 6.86 -4.61
CA GLN A 198 -14.16 6.95 -4.66
C GLN A 198 -14.75 7.56 -3.38
N HIS A 199 -14.19 7.22 -2.23
CA HIS A 199 -14.75 7.55 -0.91
C HIS A 199 -14.05 8.70 -0.18
N CYS A 200 -12.92 9.20 -0.66
CA CYS A 200 -12.16 10.28 -0.03
C CYS A 200 -12.02 11.50 -0.93
N GLU A 201 -11.82 12.66 -0.32
CA GLU A 201 -11.57 13.92 -0.98
C GLU A 201 -10.57 14.78 -0.19
N PRO A 202 -9.81 15.67 -0.86
CA PRO A 202 -8.93 16.59 -0.17
C PRO A 202 -9.74 17.71 0.52
N GLN A 203 -9.59 17.84 1.84
CA GLN A 203 -10.20 18.88 2.65
C GLN A 203 -9.11 19.53 3.53
N ASP A 204 -8.93 20.84 3.43
CA ASP A 204 -7.92 21.61 4.18
C ASP A 204 -6.48 21.08 4.03
N GLY A 205 -6.14 20.52 2.86
CA GLY A 205 -4.82 19.98 2.57
C GLY A 205 -4.54 18.59 3.16
N VAL A 206 -5.55 17.96 3.77
CA VAL A 206 -5.53 16.56 4.24
C VAL A 206 -6.61 15.79 3.48
N ILE A 207 -6.37 14.53 3.16
CA ILE A 207 -7.41 13.69 2.56
C ILE A 207 -8.32 13.17 3.66
N LYS A 208 -9.61 13.44 3.53
CA LYS A 208 -10.65 13.00 4.46
C LYS A 208 -11.71 12.19 3.71
N ILE A 209 -12.52 11.45 4.45
CA ILE A 209 -13.64 10.68 3.91
C ILE A 209 -14.74 11.66 3.49
N LYS A 210 -15.36 11.42 2.32
CA LYS A 210 -16.51 12.21 1.85
C LYS A 210 -17.67 12.09 2.82
N ALA A 211 -18.39 13.19 3.05
CA ALA A 211 -19.59 13.19 3.90
C ALA A 211 -20.62 12.14 3.47
N SER A 212 -20.83 11.95 2.17
CA SER A 212 -21.71 10.90 1.64
C SER A 212 -21.29 9.49 2.05
N SER A 213 -19.99 9.22 2.13
CA SER A 213 -19.46 7.91 2.54
C SER A 213 -19.51 7.73 4.06
N LEU A 214 -19.29 8.80 4.83
CA LEU A 214 -19.49 8.79 6.28
C LEU A 214 -20.92 8.42 6.65
N SER A 215 -21.92 9.03 6.01
CA SER A 215 -23.33 8.73 6.25
C SER A 215 -23.73 7.33 5.76
N THR A 216 -23.26 6.93 4.57
CA THR A 216 -23.60 5.63 3.96
C THR A 216 -23.13 4.46 4.83
N TYR A 217 -21.92 4.55 5.38
CA TYR A 217 -21.31 3.48 6.17
C TYR A 217 -21.35 3.74 7.69
N LYS A 218 -21.97 4.85 8.11
CA LYS A 218 -22.14 5.24 9.52
C LYS A 218 -20.84 5.21 10.32
N ILE A 219 -19.74 5.67 9.73
CA ILE A 219 -18.39 5.51 10.29
C ILE A 219 -18.24 6.18 11.67
N GLU A 220 -18.99 7.26 11.92
CA GLU A 220 -18.98 7.97 13.21
C GLU A 220 -19.62 7.17 14.36
N GLU A 221 -20.53 6.24 14.04
CA GLU A 221 -21.19 5.36 15.02
C GLU A 221 -20.39 4.09 15.30
N GLN A 222 -19.34 3.82 14.52
CA GLN A 222 -18.57 2.59 14.60
C GLN A 222 -17.42 2.74 15.60
N ASP A 223 -17.35 1.84 16.58
CA ASP A 223 -16.18 1.69 17.44
C ASP A 223 -15.17 0.71 16.81
N PHE A 224 -13.87 0.98 16.96
CA PHE A 224 -12.82 0.15 16.40
C PHE A 224 -12.84 -1.28 16.96
N SER A 225 -13.28 -1.42 18.21
CA SER A 225 -13.43 -2.68 18.93
C SER A 225 -14.29 -3.72 18.21
N TYR A 226 -15.25 -3.27 17.38
CA TYR A 226 -16.11 -4.17 16.59
C TYR A 226 -15.38 -4.88 15.44
N PHE A 227 -14.29 -4.29 14.94
CA PHE A 227 -13.55 -4.84 13.80
C PHE A 227 -12.30 -5.59 14.22
N PHE A 228 -11.65 -5.14 15.29
CA PHE A 228 -10.41 -5.71 15.78
C PHE A 228 -10.25 -5.45 17.29
N PRO A 229 -9.90 -6.47 18.10
CA PRO A 229 -9.83 -6.37 19.56
C PRO A 229 -8.51 -5.73 20.06
N ASP A 230 -7.96 -4.78 19.31
CA ASP A 230 -6.74 -4.04 19.64
C ASP A 230 -7.03 -2.54 19.67
N ASP A 231 -6.15 -1.75 20.26
CA ASP A 231 -6.25 -0.29 20.21
C ASP A 231 -6.06 0.18 18.74
N PRO A 232 -6.80 1.22 18.29
CA PRO A 232 -6.67 1.72 16.93
C PRO A 232 -5.24 2.17 16.62
N PRO A 233 -4.73 1.93 15.39
CA PRO A 233 -3.36 2.29 15.05
C PRO A 233 -3.14 3.80 15.11
N THR A 234 -2.04 4.20 15.74
CA THR A 234 -1.59 5.60 15.70
C THR A 234 -0.76 5.83 14.44
N PHE A 235 -1.36 6.45 13.42
CA PHE A 235 -0.62 6.84 12.22
C PHE A 235 0.25 8.08 12.50
N ILE A 236 1.44 8.11 11.91
CA ILE A 236 2.34 9.26 12.05
C ILE A 236 1.73 10.45 11.31
N PHE A 237 1.40 11.50 12.07
CA PHE A 237 0.98 12.79 11.51
C PHE A 237 2.07 13.32 10.60
N SER A 238 1.78 13.46 9.31
CA SER A 238 2.64 14.23 8.42
C SER A 238 2.17 15.67 8.47
N PRO A 239 2.95 16.61 9.04
CA PRO A 239 2.57 18.01 8.97
C PRO A 239 2.38 18.38 7.51
N ALA A 240 1.20 18.91 7.18
CA ALA A 240 0.92 19.44 5.85
C ALA A 240 2.09 20.35 5.48
N SER A 241 2.81 20.01 4.42
CA SER A 241 3.97 20.78 3.96
C SER A 241 3.47 22.18 3.64
N ARG A 242 3.54 23.08 4.62
CA ARG A 242 3.33 24.51 4.40
C ARG A 242 4.42 24.87 3.41
N ARG A 243 4.04 25.04 2.15
CA ARG A 243 4.90 25.67 1.16
C ARG A 243 5.43 26.92 1.84
N ARG A 244 6.74 26.97 2.14
CA ARG A 244 7.41 28.22 2.47
C ARG A 244 7.26 29.09 1.23
N GLY A 245 6.16 29.83 1.17
CA GLY A 245 5.96 30.91 0.23
C GLY A 245 7.12 31.87 0.45
N ARG A 246 7.95 32.02 -0.58
CA ARG A 246 8.91 33.10 -0.64
C ARG A 246 8.11 34.40 -0.53
N PRO A 247 8.40 35.32 0.40
CA PRO A 247 7.66 36.56 0.48
C PRO A 247 7.83 37.34 -0.83
N PRO A 248 6.77 37.98 -1.36
CA PRO A 248 6.90 38.83 -2.53
C PRO A 248 7.79 40.03 -2.15
N LYS A 249 8.88 40.24 -2.90
CA LYS A 249 9.71 41.45 -2.75
C LYS A 249 8.88 42.64 -3.22
N ARG A 250 8.40 43.46 -2.27
CA ARG A 250 7.93 44.81 -2.56
C ARG A 250 9.13 45.64 -3.03
N ILE A 251 8.97 46.25 -4.19
CA ILE A 251 9.82 47.31 -4.72
C ILE A 251 9.44 48.58 -3.97
N LEU A 252 10.40 49.28 -3.36
CA LEU A 252 10.25 50.69 -3.02
C LEU A 252 11.54 51.42 -3.41
N ILE A 253 11.32 52.52 -4.12
CA ILE A 253 12.29 53.40 -4.75
C ILE A 253 12.71 54.49 -3.76
N SER A 254 14.04 54.68 -3.67
CA SER A 254 14.86 55.86 -3.29
C SER A 254 14.47 56.79 -2.14
N GLN A 255 15.41 56.98 -1.21
CA GLN A 255 16.08 58.28 -1.01
C GLN A 255 17.46 58.09 -0.34
N GLU A 256 18.47 58.74 -0.92
CA GLU A 256 19.84 58.95 -0.41
C GLU A 256 19.80 59.93 0.80
N GLU A 257 20.74 60.03 1.74
CA GLU A 257 22.21 60.10 1.63
C GLU A 257 22.95 59.67 2.92
N SER A 258 24.19 59.23 2.70
CA SER A 258 25.44 59.39 3.47
C SER A 258 25.53 59.07 4.98
N ILE A 259 26.44 58.13 5.33
CA ILE A 259 27.76 58.41 5.95
C ILE A 259 28.61 57.13 5.92
N VAL A 260 29.91 57.33 5.66
CA VAL A 260 30.98 56.39 5.33
C VAL A 260 31.49 55.59 6.55
N ASN A 261 31.67 54.26 6.43
CA ASN A 261 32.99 53.61 6.63
C ASN A 261 33.05 52.10 6.33
N LYS A 262 33.96 51.75 5.41
CA LYS A 262 34.89 50.60 5.39
C LYS A 262 34.40 49.22 5.87
N GLN A 263 34.14 48.33 4.90
CA GLN A 263 34.81 47.01 4.79
C GLN A 263 34.34 46.28 3.51
N THR A 264 35.21 46.25 2.50
CA THR A 264 35.04 45.44 1.29
C THR A 264 36.38 44.79 0.94
N VAL A 265 36.62 43.54 1.36
CA VAL A 265 37.58 42.68 0.59
C VAL A 265 37.27 41.17 0.61
N THR A 266 36.34 40.61 1.39
CA THR A 266 36.20 39.13 1.50
C THR A 266 34.97 38.49 0.84
N GLY A 267 34.11 39.27 0.16
CA GLY A 267 32.81 38.78 -0.34
C GLY A 267 32.74 38.28 -1.79
N TYR A 268 33.70 38.61 -2.66
CA TYR A 268 33.55 38.41 -4.11
C TYR A 268 34.13 37.11 -4.67
N ARG A 269 34.94 36.36 -3.91
CA ARG A 269 35.52 35.08 -4.39
C ARG A 269 34.61 33.85 -4.19
N ASN A 270 33.55 33.95 -3.37
CA ASN A 270 32.75 32.77 -2.96
C ASN A 270 31.46 32.54 -3.79
N LYS A 271 31.06 33.47 -4.66
CA LYS A 271 29.88 33.31 -5.52
C LYS A 271 30.18 32.51 -6.79
N THR A 272 31.32 32.77 -7.44
CA THR A 272 31.73 32.09 -8.67
C THR A 272 32.11 30.62 -8.45
N ALA A 273 32.73 30.29 -7.32
CA ALA A 273 33.02 28.90 -6.94
C ALA A 273 31.76 28.07 -6.68
N LYS A 274 30.75 28.66 -6.02
CA LYS A 274 29.48 28.00 -5.71
C LYS A 274 28.58 27.79 -6.94
N GLU A 275 28.73 28.64 -7.95
CA GLU A 275 28.00 28.50 -9.21
C GLU A 275 28.61 27.42 -10.11
N ARG A 276 29.95 27.33 -10.17
CA ARG A 276 30.65 26.23 -10.88
C ARG A 276 30.35 24.85 -10.29
N ASP A 277 30.33 24.71 -8.96
CA ASP A 277 29.97 23.45 -8.29
C ASP A 277 28.54 22.99 -8.61
N ARG A 278 27.60 23.94 -8.76
CA ARG A 278 26.21 23.62 -9.16
C ARG A 278 26.10 23.18 -10.62
N LEU A 279 26.86 23.80 -11.51
CA LEU A 279 26.89 23.42 -12.92
C LEU A 279 27.50 22.02 -13.10
N LEU A 280 28.61 21.74 -12.42
CA LEU A 280 29.24 20.41 -12.41
C LEU A 280 28.28 19.33 -11.90
N LYS A 281 27.60 19.57 -10.77
CA LYS A 281 26.58 18.64 -10.24
C LYS A 281 25.38 18.46 -11.19
N GLN A 282 24.99 19.50 -11.91
CA GLN A 282 23.91 19.41 -12.90
C GLN A 282 24.34 18.60 -14.13
N GLU A 283 25.60 18.69 -14.54
CA GLU A 283 26.18 17.95 -15.66
C GLU A 283 26.39 16.47 -15.32
N GLU A 284 26.89 16.15 -14.12
CA GLU A 284 26.99 14.78 -13.60
C GLU A 284 25.61 14.10 -13.47
N MET A 285 24.60 14.83 -12.99
CA MET A 285 23.23 14.29 -12.91
C MET A 285 22.63 14.02 -14.30
N LYS A 286 23.00 14.83 -15.31
CA LYS A 286 22.57 14.61 -16.70
C LYS A 286 23.31 13.45 -17.35
N SER A 287 24.61 13.28 -17.09
CA SER A 287 25.39 12.16 -17.63
C SER A 287 24.90 10.83 -17.04
N LEU A 288 24.70 10.75 -15.72
CA LEU A 288 24.12 9.58 -15.05
C LEU A 288 22.70 9.24 -15.53
N ALA A 289 21.88 10.26 -15.81
CA ALA A 289 20.54 10.05 -16.37
C ALA A 289 20.59 9.48 -17.80
N SER A 290 21.52 9.95 -18.63
CA SER A 290 21.73 9.47 -20.00
C SER A 290 22.24 8.03 -20.01
N GLU A 291 23.21 7.71 -19.15
CA GLU A 291 23.77 6.35 -19.02
C GLU A 291 22.71 5.37 -18.52
N LYS A 292 21.92 5.75 -17.51
CA LYS A 292 20.80 4.95 -17.01
C LYS A 292 19.71 4.73 -18.06
N ALA A 293 19.46 5.72 -18.92
CA ALA A 293 18.53 5.59 -20.05
C ALA A 293 19.05 4.62 -21.11
N LYS A 294 20.36 4.67 -21.44
CA LYS A 294 21.00 3.75 -22.38
C LYS A 294 20.97 2.31 -21.86
N LEU A 295 21.34 2.09 -20.60
CA LEU A 295 21.31 0.76 -19.97
C LEU A 295 19.89 0.17 -19.93
N LYS A 296 18.87 1.02 -19.69
CA LYS A 296 17.46 0.59 -19.72
C LYS A 296 17.02 0.17 -21.13
N ARG A 297 17.49 0.86 -22.17
CA ARG A 297 17.20 0.52 -23.57
C ARG A 297 17.87 -0.79 -23.97
N GLU A 298 19.15 -0.96 -23.67
CA GLU A 298 19.88 -2.21 -23.94
C GLU A 298 19.25 -3.42 -23.23
N LYS A 299 18.84 -3.25 -21.96
CA LYS A 299 18.15 -4.31 -21.22
C LYS A 299 16.78 -4.66 -21.83
N ALA A 300 16.04 -3.67 -22.31
CA ALA A 300 14.76 -3.91 -23.01
C ALA A 300 14.99 -4.67 -24.33
N ASP A 301 15.98 -4.26 -25.12
CA ASP A 301 16.31 -4.91 -26.39
C ASP A 301 16.79 -6.35 -26.18
N ALA A 302 17.61 -6.62 -25.14
CA ALA A 302 18.01 -7.96 -24.76
C ALA A 302 16.83 -8.84 -24.32
N THR A 303 15.88 -8.29 -23.55
CA THR A 303 14.68 -9.07 -23.16
C THR A 303 13.78 -9.39 -24.36
N ASN A 304 13.69 -8.48 -25.34
CA ASN A 304 12.91 -8.69 -26.55
C ASN A 304 13.56 -9.71 -27.49
N SER A 305 14.90 -9.72 -27.60
CA SER A 305 15.61 -10.72 -28.41
C SER A 305 15.47 -12.14 -27.84
N ILE A 306 15.55 -12.29 -26.52
CA ILE A 306 15.35 -13.58 -25.83
C ILE A 306 13.92 -14.10 -26.08
N LYS A 307 12.90 -13.25 -25.93
CA LYS A 307 11.50 -13.64 -26.19
C LYS A 307 11.27 -14.05 -27.64
N LYS A 308 11.88 -13.33 -28.60
CA LYS A 308 11.78 -13.66 -30.03
C LYS A 308 12.43 -15.02 -30.33
N GLN A 309 13.63 -15.27 -29.82
CA GLN A 309 14.31 -16.55 -29.98
C GLN A 309 13.54 -17.72 -29.34
N GLN A 310 12.92 -17.51 -28.17
CA GLN A 310 12.05 -18.52 -27.56
C GLN A 310 10.81 -18.82 -28.42
N GLY A 311 10.15 -17.78 -28.93
CA GLY A 311 9.00 -17.95 -29.83
C GLY A 311 9.35 -18.66 -31.15
N ASP A 312 10.49 -18.33 -31.75
CA ASP A 312 10.97 -19.00 -32.97
C ASP A 312 11.30 -20.48 -32.72
N LYS A 313 11.96 -20.80 -31.59
CA LYS A 313 12.24 -22.20 -31.18
C LYS A 313 10.95 -22.99 -30.92
N GLU A 314 9.95 -22.38 -30.29
CA GLU A 314 8.66 -23.03 -30.03
C GLU A 314 7.90 -23.30 -31.34
N ARG A 315 7.92 -22.33 -32.26
CA ARG A 315 7.32 -22.48 -33.60
C ARG A 315 8.01 -23.55 -34.44
N GLU A 316 9.32 -23.70 -34.31
CA GLU A 316 10.08 -24.76 -34.98
C GLU A 316 9.73 -26.14 -34.44
N LYS A 317 9.66 -26.30 -33.11
CA LYS A 317 9.20 -27.55 -32.48
C LYS A 317 7.80 -27.95 -32.93
N LEU A 318 6.87 -26.99 -32.95
CA LEU A 318 5.49 -27.24 -33.41
C LEU A 318 5.44 -27.70 -34.88
N ARG A 319 6.31 -27.15 -35.75
CA ARG A 319 6.42 -27.58 -37.15
C ARG A 319 6.98 -29.00 -37.28
N GLU A 320 7.97 -29.35 -36.46
CA GLU A 320 8.57 -30.68 -36.45
C GLU A 320 7.59 -31.74 -35.93
N GLU A 321 6.88 -31.45 -34.83
CA GLU A 321 5.82 -32.31 -34.30
C GLU A 321 4.71 -32.54 -35.33
N LYS A 322 4.24 -31.47 -36.00
CA LYS A 322 3.25 -31.59 -37.07
C LYS A 322 3.75 -32.44 -38.23
N ARG A 323 5.04 -32.34 -38.59
CA ARG A 323 5.66 -33.18 -39.63
C ARG A 323 5.68 -34.65 -39.22
N LYS A 324 6.15 -34.96 -38.01
CA LYS A 324 6.16 -36.33 -37.45
C LYS A 324 4.76 -36.93 -37.39
N TYR A 325 3.78 -36.14 -36.98
CA TYR A 325 2.38 -36.58 -36.94
C TYR A 325 1.84 -36.93 -38.34
N MET A 326 2.10 -36.09 -39.34
CA MET A 326 1.71 -36.38 -40.73
C MET A 326 2.41 -37.63 -41.29
N GLU A 327 3.69 -37.82 -40.96
CA GLU A 327 4.45 -39.00 -41.39
C GLU A 327 3.95 -40.29 -40.73
N HIS A 328 3.63 -40.22 -39.44
CA HIS A 328 2.99 -41.32 -38.71
C HIS A 328 1.61 -41.69 -39.30
N LEU A 329 0.79 -40.69 -39.63
CA LEU A 329 -0.50 -40.90 -40.33
C LEU A 329 -0.30 -41.57 -41.70
N LYS A 330 0.72 -41.15 -42.45
CA LYS A 330 1.03 -41.72 -43.78
C LYS A 330 1.53 -43.16 -43.70
N GLN A 331 2.25 -43.54 -42.64
CA GLN A 331 2.62 -44.94 -42.38
C GLN A 331 1.42 -45.77 -41.94
N TRP A 332 0.55 -45.22 -41.10
CA TRP A 332 -0.67 -45.89 -40.64
C TRP A 332 -1.68 -46.13 -41.77
N SER A 333 -1.73 -45.24 -42.77
CA SER A 333 -2.60 -45.38 -43.93
C SER A 333 -2.07 -46.31 -45.03
N LYS A 334 -0.93 -46.98 -44.83
CA LYS A 334 -0.45 -47.99 -45.79
C LYS A 334 -1.26 -49.28 -45.60
N PRO A 335 -1.77 -49.91 -46.69
CA PRO A 335 -2.43 -51.20 -46.59
C PRO A 335 -1.48 -52.23 -45.96
N ARG A 336 -1.99 -53.03 -45.02
CA ARG A 336 -1.27 -54.21 -44.54
C ARG A 336 -1.38 -55.29 -45.63
N GLU A 337 -0.25 -55.88 -46.00
CA GLU A 337 -0.21 -57.09 -46.83
C GLU A 337 -0.82 -58.29 -46.09
#